data_AF-A0ABD5YT97-F1
#
_entry.id   AF-A0ABD5YT97-F1
#
_cell.length_a   1.000
_cell.length_b   1.000
_cell.length_c   1.000
_cell.angle_alpha   90.00
_cell.angle_beta   90.00
_cell.angle_gamma   90.00
#
_symmetry.space_group_name_H-M   'P 1'
#
loop_
_entity.id
_entity.type
_entity.pdbx_description
1 polymer ?
#
loop_
_entity_poly.entity_id
_entity_poly.type
_entity_poly.pdbx_seq_one_letter_code
_entity_poly.pdbx_strand_id
1 'polypeptide(L)'
;MIGKRLIVGLLAALLVVSVIGASGVPASVLATGSSDGNDSRTTATAIDVGQTATETIEPDDVDWYAVEIEAGQSIFANLTITTETEKSFRFDLFDPDGEKIGEHPLDMMFPGYQTMQLATGNTAYGGDVAEQSGVYYVRVQPVEDNSSEPTNYELTIEADELDMDDPNEQPNTATQIDPDATISGMLSGSDRDTYALDLEKGETITVTADYENSGFRPYTYLVGPNASNVMLDPYLDRDYAVARETIGREHEFIYTANTTGTHFLRVNPYEEISTINTFDEKTSYEVSVDVSGSTVDDDSDATDEATETPTQTPTSTPSEPTLHTRMDTATHTTPTATRTNPRSQTNTAPQTTPPLTQSNPTEAATTTASAERTSPEDSTATDGPGFGVLSALAAVGVGLWGSRRRA
;
A
#
# COMPACT_ATOMS: atom_id res chain seq x y z
N MET A 1 -18.40 69.35 -6.83
CA MET A 1 -19.42 68.38 -7.30
C MET A 1 -18.93 67.00 -6.93
N ILE A 2 -19.70 66.25 -6.14
CA ILE A 2 -19.32 64.95 -5.59
C ILE A 2 -20.30 63.92 -6.15
N GLY A 3 -19.80 62.94 -6.90
CA GLY A 3 -20.59 61.87 -7.50
C GLY A 3 -20.18 60.51 -6.95
N LYS A 4 -20.78 60.10 -5.81
CA LYS A 4 -20.72 58.70 -5.37
C LYS A 4 -21.43 57.82 -6.41
N ARG A 5 -20.86 56.65 -6.72
CA ARG A 5 -21.62 55.51 -7.26
C ARG A 5 -21.42 54.31 -6.34
N LEU A 6 -22.54 53.61 -6.10
CA LEU A 6 -22.66 52.48 -5.20
C LEU A 6 -22.41 51.16 -5.95
N ILE A 7 -21.83 50.18 -5.23
CA ILE A 7 -22.32 48.81 -5.03
C ILE A 7 -22.94 48.09 -6.24
N VAL A 8 -22.36 46.94 -6.64
CA VAL A 8 -22.95 45.59 -6.42
C VAL A 8 -21.81 44.59 -6.21
N GLY A 9 -21.87 43.82 -5.12
CA GLY A 9 -21.00 42.65 -4.91
C GLY A 9 -21.67 41.38 -5.44
N LEU A 10 -20.92 40.49 -6.07
CA LEU A 10 -21.41 39.21 -6.54
C LEU A 10 -21.37 38.20 -5.38
N LEU A 11 -22.53 37.75 -4.91
CA LEU A 11 -22.64 36.66 -3.95
C LEU A 11 -22.65 35.34 -4.74
N ALA A 12 -21.61 34.52 -4.61
CA ALA A 12 -21.63 33.16 -5.15
C ALA A 12 -22.51 32.29 -4.26
N ALA A 13 -23.66 31.85 -4.77
CA ALA A 13 -24.51 30.89 -4.09
C ALA A 13 -24.04 29.48 -4.43
N LEU A 14 -23.34 28.83 -3.50
CA LEU A 14 -23.03 27.40 -3.60
C LEU A 14 -24.35 26.62 -3.49
N LEU A 15 -24.73 25.95 -4.57
CA LEU A 15 -25.97 25.19 -4.65
C LEU A 15 -25.66 23.71 -4.39
N VAL A 16 -25.74 23.30 -3.14
CA VAL A 16 -25.63 21.90 -2.74
C VAL A 16 -26.88 21.17 -3.25
N VAL A 17 -26.71 20.36 -4.30
CA VAL A 17 -27.74 19.42 -4.77
C VAL A 17 -27.67 18.19 -3.88
N SER A 18 -28.62 18.03 -2.95
CA SER A 18 -28.77 16.76 -2.25
C SER A 18 -29.43 15.72 -3.16
N VAL A 19 -28.67 14.71 -3.58
CA VAL A 19 -29.21 13.56 -4.30
C VAL A 19 -29.60 12.48 -3.29
N ILE A 20 -30.90 12.51 -2.94
CA ILE A 20 -31.79 11.37 -2.76
C ILE A 20 -31.11 9.98 -2.58
N GLY A 21 -31.37 9.32 -1.44
CA GLY A 21 -31.85 7.93 -1.55
C GLY A 21 -31.27 6.83 -0.67
N ALA A 22 -30.49 7.12 0.38
CA ALA A 22 -30.10 6.10 1.36
C ALA A 22 -31.35 5.47 2.02
N SER A 23 -31.76 4.32 1.47
CA SER A 23 -32.89 3.55 1.96
C SER A 23 -32.39 2.73 3.13
N GLY A 24 -32.64 3.19 4.35
CA GLY A 24 -32.17 2.49 5.55
C GLY A 24 -32.67 1.04 5.60
N VAL A 25 -31.75 0.10 5.37
CA VAL A 25 -31.95 -1.32 5.61
C VAL A 25 -31.45 -1.61 7.03
N PRO A 26 -32.33 -1.91 8.01
CA PRO A 26 -31.88 -2.43 9.28
C PRO A 26 -31.48 -3.91 9.09
N ALA A 27 -30.26 -4.14 8.63
CA ALA A 27 -29.66 -5.46 8.55
C ALA A 27 -29.14 -5.87 9.93
N SER A 28 -29.96 -6.61 10.67
CA SER A 28 -29.47 -7.57 11.68
C SER A 28 -30.01 -8.94 11.26
N VAL A 29 -29.40 -9.48 10.21
CA VAL A 29 -29.71 -10.81 9.68
C VAL A 29 -28.71 -11.77 10.29
N LEU A 30 -29.12 -12.49 11.33
CA LEU A 30 -28.39 -13.69 11.75
C LEU A 30 -28.64 -14.79 10.70
N ALA A 31 -27.84 -14.76 9.63
CA ALA A 31 -27.80 -15.84 8.65
C ALA A 31 -27.20 -17.08 9.32
N THR A 32 -27.83 -18.23 9.11
CA THR A 32 -27.31 -19.53 9.56
C THR A 32 -27.40 -20.51 8.40
N GLY A 33 -26.26 -20.82 7.79
CA GLY A 33 -26.13 -21.88 6.79
C GLY A 33 -26.79 -21.60 5.42
N SER A 34 -26.32 -20.57 4.73
CA SER A 34 -26.56 -20.26 3.31
C SER A 34 -25.76 -19.00 3.01
N SER A 35 -24.96 -18.98 1.94
CA SER A 35 -24.28 -17.80 1.36
C SER A 35 -24.97 -16.51 1.79
N ASP A 36 -24.33 -15.71 2.65
CA ASP A 36 -24.99 -14.58 3.31
C ASP A 36 -25.47 -13.52 2.30
N GLY A 37 -24.89 -13.59 1.10
CA GLY A 37 -25.22 -12.86 -0.10
C GLY A 37 -24.00 -12.15 -0.68
N ASN A 38 -22.92 -12.00 0.09
CA ASN A 38 -21.80 -11.14 -0.26
C ASN A 38 -20.58 -11.88 -0.84
N ASP A 39 -20.72 -13.17 -1.17
CA ASP A 39 -19.73 -14.10 -1.76
C ASP A 39 -19.06 -13.62 -3.08
N SER A 40 -19.40 -12.42 -3.58
CA SER A 40 -18.87 -11.88 -4.84
C SER A 40 -18.78 -10.34 -4.82
N ARG A 41 -17.80 -9.78 -5.56
CA ARG A 41 -17.68 -8.32 -5.80
C ARG A 41 -19.00 -7.68 -6.28
N THR A 42 -19.79 -8.40 -7.08
CA THR A 42 -21.08 -7.91 -7.61
C THR A 42 -22.23 -7.91 -6.60
N THR A 43 -22.05 -8.53 -5.45
CA THR A 43 -23.03 -8.63 -4.36
C THR A 43 -22.47 -8.15 -3.02
N ALA A 44 -21.31 -7.49 -3.05
CA ALA A 44 -20.57 -7.02 -1.89
C ALA A 44 -21.43 -6.16 -0.93
N THR A 45 -21.20 -6.36 0.37
CA THR A 45 -21.84 -5.60 1.44
C THR A 45 -21.31 -4.18 1.47
N ALA A 46 -22.18 -3.19 1.28
CA ALA A 46 -21.77 -1.79 1.41
C ALA A 46 -21.46 -1.45 2.89
N ILE A 47 -20.31 -0.82 3.12
CA ILE A 47 -19.85 -0.33 4.43
C ILE A 47 -19.44 1.14 4.31
N ASP A 48 -19.86 1.99 5.25
CA ASP A 48 -19.39 3.39 5.28
C ASP A 48 -18.02 3.47 5.98
N VAL A 49 -17.18 4.43 5.58
CA VAL A 49 -15.91 4.72 6.23
C VAL A 49 -16.08 4.93 7.75
N GLY A 50 -15.20 4.30 8.54
CA GLY A 50 -15.22 4.31 10.00
C GLY A 50 -16.30 3.42 10.65
N GLN A 51 -17.06 2.64 9.87
CA GLN A 51 -17.90 1.58 10.41
C GLN A 51 -17.14 0.26 10.53
N THR A 52 -17.51 -0.52 11.54
CA THR A 52 -17.05 -1.90 11.73
C THR A 52 -18.16 -2.86 11.30
N ALA A 53 -17.89 -3.69 10.30
CA ALA A 53 -18.69 -4.88 10.03
C ALA A 53 -18.30 -5.99 11.02
N THR A 54 -19.27 -6.80 11.46
CA THR A 54 -19.05 -7.94 12.35
C THR A 54 -19.81 -9.13 11.80
N GLU A 55 -19.10 -10.09 11.22
CA GLU A 55 -19.69 -11.23 10.51
C GLU A 55 -19.07 -12.57 10.96
N THR A 56 -19.60 -13.67 10.40
CA THR A 56 -19.14 -15.03 10.64
C THR A 56 -18.89 -15.73 9.31
N ILE A 57 -17.62 -15.92 8.96
CA ILE A 57 -17.21 -16.55 7.70
C ILE A 57 -17.13 -18.07 7.88
N GLU A 58 -17.77 -18.81 6.97
CA GLU A 58 -17.77 -20.28 6.95
C GLU A 58 -16.51 -20.82 6.22
N PRO A 59 -16.13 -22.10 6.40
CA PRO A 59 -14.85 -22.65 5.91
C PRO A 59 -14.52 -22.57 4.42
N ASP A 60 -15.50 -22.37 3.54
CA ASP A 60 -15.36 -22.24 2.09
C ASP A 60 -15.90 -20.89 1.57
N ASP A 61 -16.14 -19.94 2.49
CA ASP A 61 -16.83 -18.66 2.24
C ASP A 61 -15.83 -17.51 2.01
N VAL A 62 -16.28 -16.45 1.35
CA VAL A 62 -15.44 -15.36 0.84
C VAL A 62 -16.19 -14.04 0.86
N ASP A 63 -15.99 -13.26 1.91
CA ASP A 63 -16.86 -12.13 2.19
C ASP A 63 -16.38 -10.88 1.46
N TRP A 64 -17.23 -10.27 0.61
CA TRP A 64 -16.89 -9.02 -0.09
C TRP A 64 -17.58 -7.80 0.52
N TYR A 65 -16.82 -6.73 0.66
CA TYR A 65 -17.28 -5.41 1.08
C TYR A 65 -17.01 -4.37 -0.01
N ALA A 66 -17.81 -3.32 0.00
CA ALA A 66 -17.73 -2.19 -0.92
C ALA A 66 -17.80 -0.87 -0.13
N VAL A 67 -16.88 0.05 -0.40
CA VAL A 67 -16.74 1.35 0.29
C VAL A 67 -16.46 2.45 -0.73
N GLU A 68 -17.11 3.61 -0.60
CA GLU A 68 -16.83 4.77 -1.45
C GLU A 68 -15.67 5.57 -0.84
N ILE A 69 -14.64 5.84 -1.63
CA ILE A 69 -13.43 6.58 -1.23
C ILE A 69 -13.12 7.62 -2.32
N GLU A 70 -12.69 8.82 -1.94
CA GLU A 70 -12.30 9.89 -2.87
C GLU A 70 -10.80 9.81 -3.19
N ALA A 71 -10.40 10.30 -4.36
CA ALA A 71 -9.00 10.35 -4.77
C ALA A 71 -8.14 11.15 -3.77
N GLY A 72 -6.92 10.67 -3.51
CA GLY A 72 -5.98 11.26 -2.57
C GLY A 72 -6.27 11.00 -1.09
N GLN A 73 -7.25 10.13 -0.78
CA GLN A 73 -7.43 9.65 0.59
C GLN A 73 -6.56 8.44 0.87
N SER A 74 -5.93 8.38 2.05
CA SER A 74 -5.37 7.13 2.57
C SER A 74 -6.50 6.13 2.82
N ILE A 75 -6.27 4.86 2.50
CA ILE A 75 -7.16 3.73 2.81
C ILE A 75 -6.50 2.92 3.92
N PHE A 76 -7.19 2.68 5.02
CA PHE A 76 -6.72 1.79 6.08
C PHE A 76 -7.76 0.70 6.38
N ALA A 77 -7.38 -0.57 6.23
CA ALA A 77 -8.22 -1.71 6.52
C ALA A 77 -7.67 -2.51 7.70
N ASN A 78 -8.52 -2.75 8.69
CA ASN A 78 -8.22 -3.52 9.90
C ASN A 78 -9.17 -4.72 9.99
N LEU A 79 -8.62 -5.93 9.88
CA LEU A 79 -9.32 -7.20 10.05
C LEU A 79 -8.91 -7.84 11.37
N THR A 80 -9.84 -8.05 12.28
CA THR A 80 -9.60 -8.70 13.59
C THR A 80 -10.47 -9.93 13.77
N ILE A 81 -9.86 -11.10 13.96
CA ILE A 81 -10.55 -12.35 14.28
C ILE A 81 -10.96 -12.33 15.76
N THR A 82 -12.26 -12.43 16.03
CA THR A 82 -12.83 -12.36 17.39
C THR A 82 -13.14 -13.74 17.98
N THR A 83 -12.95 -14.81 17.20
CA THR A 83 -13.04 -16.19 17.67
C THR A 83 -11.67 -16.71 18.11
N GLU A 84 -11.62 -17.38 19.26
CA GLU A 84 -10.45 -18.14 19.69
C GLU A 84 -10.26 -19.35 18.76
N THR A 85 -9.29 -19.27 17.86
CA THR A 85 -8.96 -20.29 16.87
C THR A 85 -7.43 -20.38 16.71
N GLU A 86 -6.94 -21.20 15.78
CA GLU A 86 -5.51 -21.22 15.38
C GLU A 86 -5.37 -20.85 13.89
N LYS A 87 -6.39 -20.21 13.31
CA LYS A 87 -6.56 -20.03 11.88
C LYS A 87 -6.11 -18.64 11.43
N SER A 88 -5.54 -18.61 10.23
CA SER A 88 -5.14 -17.40 9.54
C SER A 88 -6.20 -17.01 8.51
N PHE A 89 -6.51 -15.72 8.47
CA PHE A 89 -7.38 -15.08 7.50
C PHE A 89 -6.60 -13.99 6.79
N ARG A 90 -6.97 -13.75 5.53
CA ARG A 90 -6.42 -12.67 4.71
C ARG A 90 -7.52 -11.74 4.29
N PHE A 91 -7.16 -10.50 3.99
CA PHE A 91 -7.98 -9.66 3.14
C PHE A 91 -7.20 -9.18 1.92
N ASP A 92 -7.93 -8.82 0.87
CA ASP A 92 -7.41 -8.23 -0.36
C ASP A 92 -8.13 -6.90 -0.61
N LEU A 93 -7.38 -5.84 -0.91
CA LEU A 93 -7.91 -4.57 -1.42
C LEU A 93 -8.01 -4.61 -2.95
N PHE A 94 -9.05 -3.99 -3.50
CA PHE A 94 -9.23 -3.79 -4.94
C PHE A 94 -9.73 -2.38 -5.23
N ASP A 95 -9.25 -1.81 -6.34
CA ASP A 95 -9.64 -0.48 -6.81
C ASP A 95 -11.05 -0.49 -7.47
N PRO A 96 -11.57 0.68 -7.90
CA PRO A 96 -12.84 0.77 -8.62
C PRO A 96 -12.89 0.01 -9.95
N ASP A 97 -11.80 -0.13 -10.68
CA ASP A 97 -11.76 -0.91 -11.94
C ASP A 97 -11.78 -2.44 -11.67
N GLY A 98 -11.28 -2.86 -10.52
CA GLY A 98 -11.18 -4.25 -10.07
C GLY A 98 -9.78 -4.84 -10.21
N GLU A 99 -8.76 -4.01 -10.40
CA GLU A 99 -7.40 -4.45 -10.21
C GLU A 99 -7.15 -4.61 -8.70
N LYS A 100 -6.37 -5.63 -8.34
CA LYS A 100 -6.03 -5.85 -6.94
C LYS A 100 -4.95 -4.84 -6.56
N ILE A 101 -5.24 -4.02 -5.56
CA ILE A 101 -4.26 -3.16 -4.92
C ILE A 101 -3.16 -4.04 -4.33
N GLY A 102 -1.91 -3.65 -4.57
CA GLY A 102 -0.77 -4.50 -4.28
C GLY A 102 -0.66 -4.83 -2.80
N GLU A 103 -0.53 -6.11 -2.47
CA GLU A 103 0.28 -6.47 -1.30
C GLU A 103 1.70 -6.04 -1.65
N HIS A 104 2.20 -4.89 -1.17
CA HIS A 104 3.60 -4.62 -1.40
C HIS A 104 4.45 -5.61 -0.57
N PRO A 105 5.64 -5.96 -1.03
CA PRO A 105 6.48 -6.98 -0.40
C PRO A 105 6.92 -6.70 1.03
N LEU A 106 6.87 -5.43 1.46
CA LEU A 106 7.18 -5.01 2.82
C LEU A 106 5.93 -5.17 3.69
N ASP A 107 4.76 -4.82 3.17
CA ASP A 107 3.44 -5.17 3.73
C ASP A 107 3.25 -6.69 3.89
N MET A 108 3.95 -7.52 3.09
CA MET A 108 3.97 -8.98 3.32
C MET A 108 4.77 -9.40 4.57
N MET A 109 5.35 -8.46 5.32
CA MET A 109 5.89 -8.71 6.65
C MET A 109 4.76 -8.66 7.70
N PHE A 110 4.64 -9.75 8.45
CA PHE A 110 3.47 -10.03 9.29
C PHE A 110 3.21 -8.93 10.35
N PRO A 111 1.94 -8.50 10.58
CA PRO A 111 0.68 -9.00 10.04
C PRO A 111 0.05 -8.16 8.90
N GLY A 112 0.82 -7.63 7.94
CA GLY A 112 0.18 -6.98 6.79
C GLY A 112 -0.62 -7.98 5.93
N TYR A 113 -1.83 -7.57 5.53
CA TYR A 113 -2.87 -8.27 4.77
C TYR A 113 -3.34 -9.65 5.27
N GLN A 114 -2.67 -10.22 6.28
CA GLN A 114 -2.94 -11.58 6.77
C GLN A 114 -2.69 -11.72 8.28
N THR A 115 -3.68 -12.30 8.98
CA THR A 115 -3.56 -12.64 10.39
C THR A 115 -2.67 -13.87 10.57
N MET A 116 -1.93 -13.93 11.68
CA MET A 116 -1.22 -15.14 12.09
C MET A 116 -1.36 -15.32 13.59
N GLN A 117 -2.44 -15.98 14.00
CA GLN A 117 -2.84 -16.08 15.41
C GLN A 117 -1.74 -16.66 16.33
N LEU A 118 -0.87 -17.53 15.80
CA LEU A 118 0.26 -18.14 16.52
C LEU A 118 1.59 -17.36 16.43
N ALA A 119 1.68 -16.30 15.61
CA ALA A 119 2.92 -15.56 15.36
C ALA A 119 2.82 -14.06 15.67
N THR A 120 1.81 -13.37 15.14
CA THR A 120 1.60 -11.92 15.27
C THR A 120 0.26 -11.53 15.88
N GLY A 121 -0.67 -12.49 15.99
CA GLY A 121 -1.96 -12.30 16.64
C GLY A 121 -3.15 -12.42 15.68
N ASN A 122 -4.31 -12.04 16.19
CA ASN A 122 -5.61 -12.18 15.55
C ASN A 122 -5.99 -11.01 14.63
N THR A 123 -5.16 -9.97 14.54
CA THR A 123 -5.39 -8.78 13.70
C THR A 123 -4.45 -8.74 12.51
N ALA A 124 -4.94 -8.18 11.39
CA ALA A 124 -4.19 -7.84 10.19
C ALA A 124 -4.50 -6.41 9.77
N TYR A 125 -3.50 -5.76 9.17
CA TYR A 125 -3.55 -4.37 8.72
C TYR A 125 -3.18 -4.28 7.24
N GLY A 126 -3.52 -3.18 6.58
CA GLY A 126 -3.18 -2.96 5.18
C GLY A 126 -3.83 -1.68 4.69
N GLY A 127 -3.32 -1.14 3.60
CA GLY A 127 -3.71 0.18 3.13
C GLY A 127 -3.00 0.57 1.85
N ASP A 128 -3.45 1.69 1.28
CA ASP A 128 -2.94 2.30 0.06
C ASP A 128 -3.36 3.78 0.04
N VAL A 129 -2.99 4.54 -1.00
CA VAL A 129 -3.64 5.83 -1.31
C VAL A 129 -4.61 5.65 -2.49
N ALA A 130 -5.76 6.32 -2.41
CA ALA A 130 -6.77 6.24 -3.44
C ALA A 130 -6.37 7.01 -4.70
N GLU A 131 -5.78 6.34 -5.69
CA GLU A 131 -5.40 6.92 -7.00
C GLU A 131 -6.60 7.48 -7.80
N GLN A 132 -7.84 7.06 -7.48
CA GLN A 132 -9.07 7.57 -8.12
C GLN A 132 -10.30 7.47 -7.21
N SER A 133 -11.23 8.42 -7.30
CA SER A 133 -12.51 8.34 -6.58
C SER A 133 -13.38 7.20 -7.08
N GLY A 134 -13.99 6.45 -6.17
CA GLY A 134 -15.04 5.47 -6.50
C GLY A 134 -15.25 4.40 -5.44
N VAL A 135 -15.88 3.29 -5.84
CA VAL A 135 -16.13 2.13 -4.97
C VAL A 135 -14.90 1.23 -4.94
N TYR A 136 -14.17 1.24 -3.83
CA TYR A 136 -13.15 0.26 -3.51
C TYR A 136 -13.77 -0.99 -2.89
N TYR A 137 -13.08 -2.13 -2.98
CA TYR A 137 -13.59 -3.40 -2.46
C TYR A 137 -12.57 -4.08 -1.56
N VAL A 138 -13.05 -4.64 -0.44
CA VAL A 138 -12.28 -5.56 0.41
C VAL A 138 -12.86 -6.96 0.23
N ARG A 139 -11.99 -7.96 0.04
CA ARG A 139 -12.37 -9.38 0.11
C ARG A 139 -11.71 -10.01 1.32
N VAL A 140 -12.50 -10.56 2.26
CA VAL A 140 -12.03 -11.36 3.40
C VAL A 140 -12.15 -12.84 3.06
N GLN A 141 -11.14 -13.66 3.37
CA GLN A 141 -11.19 -15.12 3.13
C GLN A 141 -10.23 -15.88 4.04
N PRO A 142 -10.46 -17.18 4.31
CA PRO A 142 -9.47 -18.06 4.93
C PRO A 142 -8.15 -18.11 4.14
N VAL A 143 -7.03 -18.34 4.82
CA VAL A 143 -5.73 -18.56 4.17
C VAL A 143 -5.53 -20.01 3.71
N GLU A 144 -6.21 -20.95 4.36
CA GLU A 144 -6.18 -22.37 4.03
C GLU A 144 -7.61 -22.90 3.81
N ASP A 145 -7.82 -23.64 2.71
CA ASP A 145 -9.07 -24.35 2.31
C ASP A 145 -9.48 -25.49 3.29
N ASN A 146 -9.05 -25.41 4.54
CA ASN A 146 -9.21 -26.43 5.57
C ASN A 146 -9.36 -25.80 6.96
N SER A 147 -10.16 -24.73 7.05
CA SER A 147 -11.02 -24.58 8.22
C SER A 147 -12.07 -25.70 8.24
N SER A 148 -12.65 -25.99 9.40
CA SER A 148 -13.86 -26.83 9.53
C SER A 148 -14.93 -26.17 10.39
N GLU A 149 -14.61 -25.00 10.95
CA GLU A 149 -15.44 -24.29 11.91
C GLU A 149 -15.68 -22.85 11.38
N PRO A 150 -16.89 -22.29 11.57
CA PRO A 150 -17.14 -20.88 11.30
C PRO A 150 -16.24 -20.00 12.17
N THR A 151 -15.83 -18.85 11.66
CA THR A 151 -14.97 -17.89 12.39
C THR A 151 -15.60 -16.51 12.40
N ASN A 152 -15.82 -15.95 13.58
CA ASN A 152 -16.26 -14.56 13.72
C ASN A 152 -15.08 -13.60 13.54
N TYR A 153 -15.33 -12.48 12.86
CA TYR A 153 -14.36 -11.39 12.70
C TYR A 153 -15.04 -10.02 12.75
N GLU A 154 -14.20 -8.99 12.89
CA GLU A 154 -14.54 -7.58 12.75
C GLU A 154 -13.68 -7.00 11.62
N LEU A 155 -14.29 -6.25 10.70
CA LEU A 155 -13.60 -5.50 9.64
C LEU A 155 -13.97 -4.03 9.75
N THR A 156 -12.97 -3.16 9.89
CA THR A 156 -13.14 -1.70 9.80
C THR A 156 -12.35 -1.19 8.61
N ILE A 157 -12.92 -0.25 7.86
CA ILE A 157 -12.21 0.52 6.83
C ILE A 157 -12.26 1.99 7.21
N GLU A 158 -11.11 2.60 7.38
CA GLU A 158 -10.94 4.04 7.63
C GLU A 158 -10.35 4.69 6.38
N ALA A 159 -10.70 5.96 6.15
CA ALA A 159 -10.17 6.76 5.07
C ALA A 159 -10.13 8.24 5.47
N ASP A 160 -9.03 8.89 5.14
CA ASP A 160 -8.71 10.26 5.55
C ASP A 160 -7.99 10.99 4.42
N GLU A 161 -8.12 12.32 4.35
CA GLU A 161 -7.22 13.17 3.57
C GLU A 161 -5.80 13.14 4.20
N LEU A 162 -4.76 13.10 3.36
CA LEU A 162 -3.35 13.18 3.77
C LEU A 162 -2.84 14.62 3.61
N ASP A 163 -2.49 15.04 2.39
CA ASP A 163 -2.24 16.43 2.06
C ASP A 163 -2.94 16.91 0.76
N MET A 164 -2.34 17.84 0.02
CA MET A 164 -2.94 18.51 -1.13
C MET A 164 -2.37 18.04 -2.47
N ASP A 165 -1.23 17.36 -2.45
CA ASP A 165 -0.54 16.86 -3.63
C ASP A 165 -0.98 15.42 -3.97
N ASP A 166 -1.68 14.73 -3.06
CA ASP A 166 -2.26 13.40 -3.28
C ASP A 166 -3.39 13.37 -4.34
N PRO A 167 -3.52 12.27 -5.11
CA PRO A 167 -2.61 11.14 -5.20
C PRO A 167 -1.41 11.45 -6.10
N ASN A 168 -0.20 11.11 -5.67
CA ASN A 168 1.05 11.34 -6.39
C ASN A 168 2.02 10.13 -6.38
N GLU A 169 1.56 8.94 -6.00
CA GLU A 169 2.39 7.78 -5.65
C GLU A 169 3.18 7.17 -6.83
N GLN A 170 2.82 7.53 -8.08
CA GLN A 170 3.39 6.99 -9.32
C GLN A 170 4.16 8.06 -10.12
N PRO A 171 5.14 7.66 -10.97
CA PRO A 171 5.84 8.59 -11.85
C PRO A 171 4.97 9.39 -12.84
N ASN A 172 3.72 8.96 -13.08
CA ASN A 172 2.76 9.63 -13.96
C ASN A 172 1.70 10.47 -13.21
N THR A 173 1.60 10.35 -11.89
CA THR A 173 0.80 11.21 -10.99
C THR A 173 1.68 12.18 -10.21
N ALA A 174 2.98 11.91 -10.10
CA ALA A 174 4.01 12.68 -9.42
C ALA A 174 3.89 14.21 -9.55
N THR A 175 3.97 14.89 -8.41
CA THR A 175 3.84 16.34 -8.31
C THR A 175 5.07 17.05 -8.85
N GLN A 176 4.89 17.89 -9.88
CA GLN A 176 5.99 18.66 -10.46
C GLN A 176 6.44 19.77 -9.50
N ILE A 177 7.72 19.75 -9.13
CA ILE A 177 8.36 20.79 -8.31
C ILE A 177 9.32 21.64 -9.16
N ASP A 178 9.47 22.90 -8.74
CA ASP A 178 10.50 23.81 -9.25
C ASP A 178 11.84 23.56 -8.54
N PRO A 179 12.98 23.99 -9.13
CA PRO A 179 14.22 24.23 -8.39
C PRO A 179 14.00 25.15 -7.17
N ASP A 180 14.80 24.96 -6.13
CA ASP A 180 14.79 25.76 -4.90
C ASP A 180 13.45 25.69 -4.10
N ALA A 181 12.68 24.61 -4.30
CA ALA A 181 11.40 24.38 -3.63
C ALA A 181 11.54 23.90 -2.17
N THR A 182 10.61 24.34 -1.33
CA THR A 182 10.32 23.74 -0.02
C THR A 182 8.92 23.14 -0.08
N ILE A 183 8.83 21.86 0.25
CA ILE A 183 7.65 20.99 0.16
C ILE A 183 7.24 20.66 1.59
N SER A 184 5.94 20.61 1.88
CA SER A 184 5.41 20.13 3.16
C SER A 184 4.29 19.14 2.88
N GLY A 185 4.42 17.91 3.37
CA GLY A 185 3.47 16.83 3.12
C GLY A 185 3.17 15.97 4.35
N MET A 186 2.31 14.96 4.20
CA MET A 186 1.79 14.12 5.29
C MET A 186 1.74 12.64 4.90
N LEU A 187 2.80 11.90 5.20
CA LEU A 187 2.82 10.46 4.96
C LEU A 187 1.92 9.69 5.93
N SER A 188 1.27 8.64 5.41
CA SER A 188 0.84 7.45 6.16
C SER A 188 1.76 6.24 5.90
N GLY A 189 1.60 5.13 6.62
CA GLY A 189 2.45 3.94 6.43
C GLY A 189 2.31 3.24 5.07
N SER A 190 1.19 3.41 4.37
CA SER A 190 0.98 2.90 3.00
C SER A 190 1.33 3.90 1.90
N ASP A 191 1.40 5.18 2.24
CA ASP A 191 1.59 6.30 1.32
C ASP A 191 3.07 6.48 0.89
N ARG A 192 3.30 7.10 -0.26
CA ARG A 192 4.60 7.10 -0.97
C ARG A 192 4.77 8.29 -1.92
N ASP A 193 4.95 9.49 -1.38
CA ASP A 193 5.12 10.69 -2.19
C ASP A 193 6.20 10.62 -3.28
N THR A 194 5.84 11.06 -4.48
CA THR A 194 6.70 11.27 -5.65
C THR A 194 6.62 12.70 -6.18
N TYR A 195 7.77 13.35 -6.19
CA TYR A 195 7.95 14.66 -6.79
C TYR A 195 8.81 14.58 -8.06
N ALA A 196 8.34 15.17 -9.16
CA ALA A 196 9.06 15.25 -10.41
C ALA A 196 9.89 16.55 -10.48
N LEU A 197 11.18 16.44 -10.82
CA LEU A 197 12.10 17.57 -10.96
C LEU A 197 12.94 17.42 -12.23
N ASP A 198 12.83 18.38 -13.15
CA ASP A 198 13.69 18.41 -14.34
C ASP A 198 15.08 18.93 -13.96
N LEU A 199 16.12 18.14 -14.28
CA LEU A 199 17.53 18.53 -14.09
C LEU A 199 18.29 18.47 -15.41
N GLU A 200 19.18 19.43 -15.64
CA GLU A 200 20.20 19.41 -16.69
C GLU A 200 21.45 18.65 -16.26
N LYS A 201 22.12 17.99 -17.21
CA LYS A 201 23.39 17.33 -16.96
C LYS A 201 24.46 18.32 -16.47
N GLY A 202 24.92 18.13 -15.24
CA GLY A 202 25.92 18.96 -14.57
C GLY A 202 25.36 19.76 -13.40
N GLU A 203 24.04 19.94 -13.33
CA GLU A 203 23.38 20.50 -12.14
C GLU A 203 23.56 19.57 -10.94
N THR A 204 23.61 20.17 -9.76
CA THR A 204 23.81 19.52 -8.47
C THR A 204 22.67 19.88 -7.54
N ILE A 205 21.86 18.88 -7.22
CA ILE A 205 20.77 18.95 -6.27
C ILE A 205 21.29 18.61 -4.87
N THR A 206 20.91 19.43 -3.88
CA THR A 206 20.98 19.13 -2.45
C THR A 206 19.56 18.95 -1.95
N VAL A 207 19.29 17.85 -1.24
CA VAL A 207 17.98 17.58 -0.63
C VAL A 207 18.18 17.43 0.87
N THR A 208 17.37 18.15 1.65
CA THR A 208 17.32 18.06 3.11
C THR A 208 15.88 17.82 3.54
N ALA A 209 15.64 16.83 4.39
CA ALA A 209 14.33 16.54 4.97
C ALA A 209 14.29 16.83 6.47
N ASP A 210 13.19 17.38 6.97
CA ASP A 210 12.81 17.35 8.39
C ASP A 210 11.46 16.63 8.51
N TYR A 211 11.17 16.01 9.64
CA TYR A 211 9.90 15.32 9.88
C TYR A 211 9.59 15.21 11.36
N GLU A 212 8.29 15.17 11.69
CA GLU A 212 7.87 14.90 13.05
C GLU A 212 8.16 13.43 13.42
N ASN A 213 8.73 13.20 14.59
CA ASN A 213 9.05 11.85 15.07
C ASN A 213 7.79 11.16 15.62
N SER A 214 6.90 10.76 14.71
CA SER A 214 5.60 10.12 14.99
C SER A 214 5.45 8.82 14.19
N GLY A 215 5.31 7.71 14.91
CA GLY A 215 5.06 6.38 14.35
C GLY A 215 6.27 5.78 13.63
N PHE A 216 6.51 6.22 12.40
CA PHE A 216 7.62 5.81 11.56
C PHE A 216 8.56 6.96 11.19
N ARG A 217 9.60 6.62 10.42
CA ARG A 217 10.62 7.55 9.94
C ARG A 217 10.45 7.74 8.43
N PRO A 218 10.18 8.92 7.88
CA PRO A 218 10.31 9.12 6.43
C PRO A 218 11.75 8.85 5.96
N TYR A 219 11.91 8.27 4.77
CA TYR A 219 13.19 8.17 4.08
C TYR A 219 13.10 8.79 2.68
N THR A 220 14.15 9.54 2.31
CA THR A 220 14.22 10.24 1.03
C THR A 220 15.32 9.70 0.13
N TYR A 221 15.01 9.63 -1.16
CA TYR A 221 15.95 9.23 -2.21
C TYR A 221 15.54 9.82 -3.56
N LEU A 222 16.51 9.90 -4.47
CA LEU A 222 16.32 10.42 -5.82
C LEU A 222 16.50 9.28 -6.83
N VAL A 223 15.57 9.17 -7.78
CA VAL A 223 15.60 8.19 -8.87
C VAL A 223 15.84 8.92 -10.20
N GLY A 224 16.69 8.33 -11.06
CA GLY A 224 17.09 8.95 -12.33
C GLY A 224 16.06 8.81 -13.47
N PRO A 225 16.17 9.61 -14.55
CA PRO A 225 15.17 9.73 -15.62
C PRO A 225 14.87 8.46 -16.43
N ASN A 226 15.69 7.41 -16.29
CA ASN A 226 15.49 6.14 -16.97
C ASN A 226 14.69 5.11 -16.13
N ALA A 227 14.28 5.47 -14.91
CA ALA A 227 13.75 4.54 -13.92
C ALA A 227 12.22 4.58 -13.75
N SER A 228 11.48 5.38 -14.53
CA SER A 228 10.01 5.46 -14.43
C SER A 228 9.31 4.10 -14.57
N ASN A 229 9.83 3.20 -15.42
CA ASN A 229 9.33 1.81 -15.54
C ASN A 229 9.68 0.90 -14.35
N VAL A 230 10.59 1.34 -13.47
CA VAL A 230 11.12 0.57 -12.32
C VAL A 230 10.53 1.07 -11.00
N MET A 231 10.10 2.33 -10.93
CA MET A 231 9.39 2.87 -9.77
C MET A 231 8.01 2.23 -9.53
N LEU A 232 7.46 1.55 -10.54
CA LEU A 232 6.31 0.65 -10.39
C LEU A 232 6.63 -0.64 -9.60
N ASP A 233 7.92 -0.94 -9.37
CA ASP A 233 8.37 -2.07 -8.55
C ASP A 233 9.01 -1.56 -7.24
N PRO A 234 8.27 -1.62 -6.11
CA PRO A 234 8.73 -1.14 -4.81
C PRO A 234 9.81 -2.02 -4.17
N TYR A 235 10.21 -3.15 -4.79
CA TYR A 235 11.45 -3.84 -4.40
C TYR A 235 12.69 -3.11 -4.95
N LEU A 236 12.54 -2.48 -6.12
CA LEU A 236 13.65 -2.05 -6.96
C LEU A 236 13.90 -0.54 -6.89
N ASP A 237 12.88 0.28 -6.59
CA ASP A 237 12.99 1.74 -6.45
C ASP A 237 14.30 2.21 -5.77
N ARG A 238 14.65 1.64 -4.62
CA ARG A 238 15.82 1.96 -3.80
C ARG A 238 17.14 1.42 -4.36
N ASP A 239 17.11 0.35 -5.15
CA ASP A 239 18.28 -0.20 -5.84
C ASP A 239 18.61 0.60 -7.12
N TYR A 240 17.66 1.42 -7.61
CA TYR A 240 17.80 2.33 -8.74
C TYR A 240 17.94 3.81 -8.30
N ALA A 241 17.95 4.07 -6.98
CA ALA A 241 18.25 5.36 -6.40
C ALA A 241 19.65 5.85 -6.82
N VAL A 242 19.71 7.02 -7.46
CA VAL A 242 20.97 7.67 -7.86
C VAL A 242 21.62 8.43 -6.68
N ALA A 243 20.82 8.80 -5.69
CA ALA A 243 21.26 9.26 -4.37
C ALA A 243 20.19 8.97 -3.31
N ARG A 244 20.60 8.92 -2.04
CA ARG A 244 19.75 8.68 -0.87
C ARG A 244 20.44 9.15 0.40
N GLU A 245 19.66 9.36 1.46
CA GLU A 245 20.20 9.63 2.78
C GLU A 245 21.21 8.53 3.20
N THR A 246 22.31 8.92 3.87
CA THR A 246 23.26 7.97 4.46
C THR A 246 23.00 7.82 5.95
N ILE A 247 22.67 6.61 6.40
CA ILE A 247 22.43 6.27 7.82
C ILE A 247 23.50 6.91 8.72
N GLY A 248 23.08 7.78 9.64
CA GLY A 248 23.95 8.49 10.58
C GLY A 248 24.52 9.82 10.07
N ARG A 249 24.05 10.32 8.93
CA ARG A 249 24.08 11.74 8.55
C ARG A 249 22.65 12.24 8.48
N GLU A 250 22.42 13.40 9.06
CA GLU A 250 21.08 13.96 9.29
C GLU A 250 20.40 14.30 7.96
N HIS A 251 19.54 13.41 7.45
CA HIS A 251 18.44 13.69 6.51
C HIS A 251 18.80 14.41 5.20
N GLU A 252 20.09 14.39 4.81
CA GLU A 252 20.65 15.15 3.70
C GLU A 252 21.27 14.21 2.66
N PHE A 253 21.07 14.52 1.37
CA PHE A 253 21.89 13.96 0.29
C PHE A 253 22.19 15.00 -0.81
N ILE A 254 23.30 14.79 -1.52
CA ILE A 254 23.75 15.62 -2.64
C ILE A 254 23.97 14.72 -3.86
N TYR A 255 23.51 15.16 -5.03
CA TYR A 255 23.66 14.45 -6.30
C TYR A 255 23.98 15.41 -7.45
N THR A 256 24.88 15.02 -8.34
CA THR A 256 25.13 15.75 -9.60
C THR A 256 24.55 14.97 -10.77
N ALA A 257 23.65 15.59 -11.53
CA ALA A 257 22.95 14.99 -12.65
C ALA A 257 23.91 14.58 -13.78
N ASN A 258 23.98 13.28 -14.04
CA ASN A 258 24.83 12.72 -15.12
C ASN A 258 24.14 12.71 -16.50
N THR A 259 22.82 12.95 -16.52
CA THR A 259 21.95 12.95 -17.69
C THR A 259 20.86 14.01 -17.51
N THR A 260 20.56 14.79 -18.55
CA THR A 260 19.41 15.70 -18.55
C THR A 260 18.10 14.91 -18.57
N GLY A 261 17.11 15.35 -17.79
CA GLY A 261 15.74 14.84 -17.79
C GLY A 261 15.09 14.85 -16.40
N THR A 262 13.82 14.46 -16.36
CA THR A 262 13.00 14.39 -15.14
C THR A 262 13.53 13.34 -14.18
N HIS A 263 14.06 13.77 -13.04
CA HIS A 263 14.36 12.91 -11.90
C HIS A 263 13.14 12.87 -10.98
N PHE A 264 13.02 11.81 -10.20
CA PHE A 264 11.93 11.67 -9.24
C PHE A 264 12.49 11.62 -7.82
N LEU A 265 12.15 12.62 -7.02
CA LEU A 265 12.38 12.62 -5.58
C LEU A 265 11.25 11.81 -4.93
N ARG A 266 11.61 10.89 -4.04
CA ARG A 266 10.67 10.05 -3.31
C ARG A 266 10.78 10.31 -1.82
N VAL A 267 9.64 10.41 -1.15
CA VAL A 267 9.51 10.39 0.31
C VAL A 267 8.64 9.17 0.63
N ASN A 268 9.21 8.18 1.31
CA ASN A 268 8.51 6.92 1.60
C ASN A 268 8.57 6.65 3.13
N PRO A 269 7.60 5.94 3.73
CA PRO A 269 7.63 5.47 5.10
C PRO A 269 8.74 4.41 5.28
N TYR A 270 9.67 4.64 6.21
CA TYR A 270 10.64 3.62 6.64
C TYR A 270 10.02 2.77 7.74
N GLU A 271 9.46 1.65 7.33
CA GLU A 271 9.03 0.60 8.25
C GLU A 271 10.25 -0.10 8.85
N GLU A 272 10.50 0.11 10.14
CA GLU A 272 11.33 -0.84 10.86
C GLU A 272 10.56 -2.15 11.00
N ILE A 273 11.24 -3.27 10.71
CA ILE A 273 10.72 -4.66 10.76
C ILE A 273 10.00 -5.03 12.08
N SER A 274 10.14 -4.21 13.13
CA SER A 274 9.51 -4.36 14.44
C SER A 274 8.26 -3.50 14.71
N THR A 275 7.87 -2.60 13.81
CA THR A 275 6.75 -1.65 14.00
C THR A 275 5.72 -1.84 12.90
N ILE A 276 4.87 -2.88 13.00
CA ILE A 276 3.93 -3.28 11.93
C ILE A 276 2.52 -2.66 12.11
N ASN A 277 2.47 -1.47 12.71
CA ASN A 277 1.25 -0.68 12.95
C ASN A 277 1.38 0.71 12.31
N THR A 278 2.08 0.79 11.18
CA THR A 278 2.42 2.03 10.49
C THR A 278 1.30 2.53 9.58
N PHE A 279 0.42 1.63 9.11
CA PHE A 279 -0.65 1.94 8.16
C PHE A 279 -1.61 3.04 8.65
N ASP A 280 -1.98 3.06 9.94
CA ASP A 280 -2.83 4.11 10.54
C ASP A 280 -2.03 5.27 11.18
N GLU A 281 -0.71 5.10 11.33
CA GLU A 281 0.16 6.17 11.79
C GLU A 281 0.41 7.20 10.67
N LYS A 282 0.60 8.45 11.07
CA LYS A 282 0.89 9.56 10.16
C LYS A 282 2.07 10.39 10.65
N THR A 283 2.83 10.96 9.71
CA THR A 283 3.92 11.89 10.00
C THR A 283 3.97 13.00 8.96
N SER A 284 3.98 14.24 9.45
CA SER A 284 4.23 15.40 8.61
C SER A 284 5.72 15.58 8.39
N TYR A 285 6.11 15.94 7.17
CA TYR A 285 7.48 16.21 6.80
C TYR A 285 7.62 17.54 6.06
N GLU A 286 8.85 18.06 6.03
CA GLU A 286 9.25 19.19 5.19
C GLU A 286 10.49 18.78 4.38
N VAL A 287 10.46 18.87 3.05
CA VAL A 287 11.65 18.65 2.20
C VAL A 287 12.05 19.95 1.52
N SER A 288 13.30 20.35 1.71
CA SER A 288 13.94 21.43 0.97
C SER A 288 14.83 20.86 -0.13
N VAL A 289 14.65 21.37 -1.35
CA VAL A 289 15.42 21.03 -2.55
C VAL A 289 16.15 22.28 -3.02
N ASP A 290 17.48 22.25 -3.11
CA ASP A 290 18.33 23.34 -3.62
C ASP A 290 19.05 22.84 -4.88
N VAL A 291 18.96 23.56 -6.00
CA VAL A 291 19.59 23.15 -7.27
C VAL A 291 20.63 24.18 -7.70
N SER A 292 21.87 23.71 -7.84
CA SER A 292 23.03 24.56 -8.09
C SER A 292 23.93 24.04 -9.22
N GLY A 293 24.71 24.94 -9.82
CA GLY A 293 25.55 24.63 -10.98
C GLY A 293 24.91 25.16 -12.25
N SER A 294 25.60 26.09 -12.90
CA SER A 294 25.05 26.78 -14.08
C SER A 294 24.69 25.80 -15.20
N THR A 295 23.55 26.06 -15.83
CA THR A 295 23.39 25.93 -17.28
C THR A 295 24.72 26.27 -17.93
N VAL A 296 25.30 25.36 -18.72
CA VAL A 296 26.53 25.70 -19.43
C VAL A 296 26.16 26.83 -20.38
N ASP A 297 26.55 28.06 -20.02
CA ASP A 297 26.47 29.24 -20.87
C ASP A 297 27.37 28.98 -22.07
N ASP A 298 26.86 28.23 -23.04
CA ASP A 298 27.43 28.05 -24.37
C ASP A 298 27.16 29.30 -25.22
N ASP A 299 27.28 30.48 -24.58
CA ASP A 299 27.62 31.75 -25.18
C ASP A 299 29.15 31.80 -25.44
N SER A 300 29.73 30.63 -25.75
CA SER A 300 31.03 30.55 -26.40
C SER A 300 30.84 30.97 -27.85
N ASP A 301 30.84 32.30 -28.05
CA ASP A 301 30.97 33.00 -29.33
C ASP A 301 32.25 32.54 -30.05
N ALA A 302 32.18 31.35 -30.62
CA ALA A 302 33.13 30.79 -31.56
C ALA A 302 32.73 31.27 -32.96
N THR A 303 32.99 32.55 -33.20
CA THR A 303 32.97 33.18 -34.52
C THR A 303 34.06 32.58 -35.43
N ASP A 304 33.84 31.35 -35.90
CA ASP A 304 34.73 30.64 -36.81
C ASP A 304 34.45 31.05 -38.28
N GLU A 305 35.06 32.17 -38.72
CA GLU A 305 35.09 32.56 -40.13
C GLU A 305 35.94 31.58 -40.97
N ALA A 306 35.37 30.44 -41.33
CA ALA A 306 35.99 29.44 -42.20
C ALA A 306 35.58 29.62 -43.70
N THR A 307 36.11 30.67 -44.31
CA THR A 307 36.38 30.88 -45.76
C THR A 307 35.86 29.83 -46.77
N GLU A 308 35.00 30.24 -47.70
CA GLU A 308 34.66 29.46 -48.91
C GLU A 308 35.88 29.21 -49.83
N THR A 309 36.00 28.01 -50.40
CA THR A 309 36.72 27.80 -51.67
C THR A 309 36.09 26.64 -52.46
N PRO A 310 35.63 26.84 -53.70
CA PRO A 310 35.04 25.79 -54.52
C PRO A 310 36.10 25.02 -55.33
N THR A 311 35.92 23.71 -55.55
CA THR A 311 36.27 23.00 -56.82
C THR A 311 35.82 21.52 -56.85
N GLN A 312 34.85 21.27 -57.73
CA GLN A 312 34.66 20.14 -58.66
C GLN A 312 34.66 18.65 -58.21
N THR A 313 33.58 18.00 -58.62
CA THR A 313 33.28 16.56 -58.77
C THR A 313 34.31 15.79 -59.61
N PRO A 314 34.46 14.47 -59.40
CA PRO A 314 33.91 13.58 -60.43
C PRO A 314 33.14 12.34 -59.91
N THR A 315 32.00 12.14 -60.58
CA THR A 315 31.26 10.90 -60.90
C THR A 315 31.77 9.54 -60.37
N SER A 316 30.89 8.83 -59.65
CA SER A 316 30.62 7.41 -59.96
C SER A 316 29.19 6.99 -59.56
N THR A 317 28.58 6.15 -60.39
CA THR A 317 27.24 5.56 -60.24
C THR A 317 27.43 4.05 -60.05
N PRO A 318 26.68 3.38 -59.14
CA PRO A 318 25.65 2.47 -59.65
C PRO A 318 24.39 2.26 -58.79
N SER A 319 23.24 2.24 -59.49
CA SER A 319 22.09 1.32 -59.34
C SER A 319 21.29 1.21 -58.02
N GLU A 320 20.02 1.64 -58.11
CA GLU A 320 18.92 1.21 -57.23
C GLU A 320 18.58 -0.29 -57.37
N PRO A 321 17.89 -0.85 -56.37
CA PRO A 321 16.73 -1.70 -56.60
C PRO A 321 15.46 -1.05 -56.05
N THR A 322 14.51 -0.76 -56.94
CA THR A 322 13.21 -0.17 -56.60
C THR A 322 12.29 -1.21 -55.93
N LEU A 323 11.69 -0.88 -54.78
CA LEU A 323 10.54 -1.62 -54.25
C LEU A 323 9.36 -0.66 -54.02
N HIS A 324 8.27 -0.86 -54.76
CA HIS A 324 7.01 -0.14 -54.54
C HIS A 324 6.26 -0.75 -53.34
N THR A 325 6.04 0.02 -52.28
CA THR A 325 5.04 -0.30 -51.27
C THR A 325 3.76 0.48 -51.56
N ARG A 326 2.72 -0.26 -51.92
CA ARG A 326 1.37 0.22 -52.22
C ARG A 326 0.63 0.49 -50.91
N MET A 327 0.04 1.68 -50.76
CA MET A 327 -0.99 1.87 -49.74
C MET A 327 -2.27 1.18 -50.21
N ASP A 328 -2.70 0.14 -49.52
CA ASP A 328 -4.08 -0.37 -49.58
C ASP A 328 -4.69 -0.25 -48.18
N THR A 329 -5.77 0.53 -48.07
CA THR A 329 -6.56 0.70 -46.83
C THR A 329 -7.31 -0.59 -46.52
N ALA A 330 -7.13 -1.16 -45.32
CA ALA A 330 -7.88 -2.32 -44.86
C ALA A 330 -8.42 -2.10 -43.43
N THR A 331 -9.73 -2.23 -43.28
CA THR A 331 -10.48 -2.17 -42.02
C THR A 331 -10.08 -3.32 -41.10
N HIS A 332 -9.85 -3.04 -39.83
CA HIS A 332 -9.52 -4.07 -38.84
C HIS A 332 -10.79 -4.71 -38.27
N THR A 333 -10.97 -6.01 -38.47
CA THR A 333 -12.00 -6.82 -37.80
C THR A 333 -11.32 -7.87 -36.92
N THR A 334 -11.60 -7.83 -35.62
CA THR A 334 -11.04 -8.72 -34.59
C THR A 334 -11.38 -10.19 -34.84
N PRO A 335 -10.40 -11.11 -34.86
CA PRO A 335 -10.64 -12.54 -34.79
C PRO A 335 -10.36 -13.10 -33.38
N THR A 336 -11.38 -13.66 -32.74
CA THR A 336 -11.27 -14.44 -31.50
C THR A 336 -10.36 -15.66 -31.69
N ALA A 337 -9.33 -15.84 -30.84
CA ALA A 337 -8.43 -16.98 -30.89
C ALA A 337 -8.74 -18.01 -29.78
N THR A 338 -9.47 -19.07 -30.11
CA THR A 338 -9.65 -20.23 -29.23
C THR A 338 -8.36 -21.06 -29.18
N ARG A 339 -7.65 -21.03 -28.04
CA ARG A 339 -6.41 -21.81 -27.86
C ARG A 339 -6.73 -23.28 -27.55
N THR A 340 -6.34 -24.19 -28.44
CA THR A 340 -6.45 -25.64 -28.23
C THR A 340 -5.17 -26.22 -27.65
N ASN A 341 -5.33 -27.20 -26.76
CA ASN A 341 -4.26 -27.78 -25.94
C ASN A 341 -3.65 -29.04 -26.60
N PRO A 342 -2.33 -29.11 -26.89
CA PRO A 342 -1.71 -30.33 -27.37
C PRO A 342 -1.26 -31.23 -26.21
N ARG A 343 -2.00 -32.33 -26.04
CA ARG A 343 -1.71 -33.45 -25.14
C ARG A 343 -0.41 -34.14 -25.56
N SER A 344 0.55 -34.32 -24.64
CA SER A 344 1.72 -35.18 -24.86
C SER A 344 1.68 -36.39 -23.92
N GLN A 345 1.76 -37.59 -24.49
CA GLN A 345 1.86 -38.86 -23.77
C GLN A 345 3.30 -39.38 -23.87
N THR A 346 3.87 -39.89 -22.78
CA THR A 346 4.99 -40.84 -22.85
C THR A 346 4.88 -41.88 -21.72
N ASN A 347 5.24 -43.12 -22.03
CA ASN A 347 4.87 -44.30 -21.25
C ASN A 347 5.83 -44.67 -20.11
N THR A 348 5.27 -45.47 -19.20
CA THR A 348 5.83 -46.11 -18.01
C THR A 348 7.01 -47.08 -18.25
N ALA A 349 7.95 -47.13 -17.30
CA ALA A 349 8.60 -48.36 -16.84
C ALA A 349 9.06 -48.22 -15.37
N PRO A 350 9.01 -49.27 -14.53
CA PRO A 350 9.17 -49.15 -13.07
C PRO A 350 10.61 -49.40 -12.57
N GLN A 351 10.97 -48.82 -11.43
CA GLN A 351 12.08 -49.29 -10.60
C GLN A 351 11.64 -49.63 -9.18
N THR A 352 12.25 -50.69 -8.66
CA THR A 352 11.90 -51.40 -7.43
C THR A 352 12.70 -50.91 -6.22
N THR A 353 12.03 -50.69 -5.10
CA THR A 353 12.60 -50.37 -3.79
C THR A 353 13.36 -51.55 -3.18
N PRO A 354 14.52 -51.32 -2.53
CA PRO A 354 15.03 -52.15 -1.44
C PRO A 354 14.77 -51.49 -0.06
N PRO A 355 14.48 -52.26 1.00
CA PRO A 355 14.17 -51.70 2.32
C PRO A 355 15.42 -51.23 3.09
N LEU A 356 15.28 -50.17 3.88
CA LEU A 356 16.25 -49.79 4.91
C LEU A 356 15.83 -50.33 6.28
N THR A 357 16.78 -50.98 6.94
CA THR A 357 16.57 -51.77 8.16
C THR A 357 16.63 -50.89 9.42
N GLN A 358 15.70 -51.10 10.35
CA GLN A 358 15.82 -50.56 11.71
C GLN A 358 16.94 -51.27 12.48
N SER A 359 17.73 -50.52 13.26
CA SER A 359 18.63 -51.07 14.27
C SER A 359 18.62 -50.19 15.54
N ASN A 360 18.02 -50.71 16.61
CA ASN A 360 18.27 -50.23 17.98
C ASN A 360 19.75 -50.40 18.34
N PRO A 361 20.22 -49.62 19.31
CA PRO A 361 20.97 -50.21 20.42
C PRO A 361 20.36 -49.87 21.79
N THR A 362 20.46 -50.83 22.70
CA THR A 362 19.99 -50.78 24.09
C THR A 362 21.19 -50.67 25.03
N GLU A 363 21.03 -49.90 26.12
CA GLU A 363 21.80 -49.89 27.37
C GLU A 363 23.34 -49.76 27.38
N ALA A 364 23.82 -48.76 28.14
CA ALA A 364 24.82 -48.98 29.18
C ALA A 364 24.62 -47.96 30.32
N ALA A 365 24.51 -48.44 31.56
CA ALA A 365 24.38 -47.60 32.74
C ALA A 365 25.75 -47.33 33.39
N THR A 366 25.93 -46.14 33.98
CA THR A 366 26.96 -45.93 35.02
C THR A 366 26.43 -45.03 36.13
N THR A 367 26.39 -45.58 37.35
CA THR A 367 26.07 -44.89 38.62
C THR A 367 27.30 -44.24 39.26
N THR A 368 27.14 -43.09 39.95
CA THR A 368 27.86 -42.59 41.16
C THR A 368 27.25 -41.20 41.49
N ALA A 369 26.41 -41.01 42.53
CA ALA A 369 26.74 -40.73 43.94
C ALA A 369 27.58 -39.43 44.16
N SER A 370 27.37 -38.53 45.14
CA SER A 370 26.38 -38.37 46.23
C SER A 370 26.48 -36.96 46.85
N ALA A 371 25.38 -36.44 47.44
CA ALA A 371 25.28 -35.54 48.62
C ALA A 371 23.84 -34.96 48.65
N GLU A 372 22.99 -35.22 49.67
CA GLU A 372 22.88 -34.43 50.93
C GLU A 372 22.74 -32.91 50.69
N ARG A 373 21.78 -32.14 51.22
CA ARG A 373 20.70 -32.28 52.24
C ARG A 373 19.71 -31.07 52.00
N THR A 374 18.47 -30.96 52.48
CA THR A 374 17.68 -31.64 53.55
C THR A 374 16.17 -31.60 53.22
N SER A 375 15.33 -32.15 54.11
CA SER A 375 13.86 -31.97 54.25
C SER A 375 13.60 -31.18 55.58
N PRO A 376 12.36 -30.91 56.10
CA PRO A 376 11.01 -31.31 55.64
C PRO A 376 9.91 -30.22 55.81
N GLU A 377 8.63 -30.65 55.82
CA GLU A 377 7.43 -29.99 56.40
C GLU A 377 6.73 -28.93 55.50
N ASP A 378 5.39 -28.89 55.34
CA ASP A 378 4.28 -29.69 55.91
C ASP A 378 3.01 -29.67 55.00
N SER A 379 2.01 -30.51 55.34
CA SER A 379 0.52 -30.37 55.23
C SER A 379 -0.17 -29.50 54.14
N THR A 380 -1.38 -29.79 53.63
CA THR A 380 -2.36 -30.90 53.78
C THR A 380 -3.35 -30.82 52.60
N ALA A 381 -3.98 -31.94 52.23
CA ALA A 381 -5.09 -31.94 51.27
C ALA A 381 -6.42 -31.50 51.92
N THR A 382 -7.29 -30.82 51.14
CA THR A 382 -8.75 -30.84 51.35
C THR A 382 -9.49 -30.72 50.01
N ASP A 383 -10.29 -31.74 49.69
CA ASP A 383 -11.40 -31.64 48.73
C ASP A 383 -12.54 -30.78 49.32
N GLY A 384 -13.32 -30.09 48.48
CA GLY A 384 -14.58 -29.46 48.92
C GLY A 384 -15.23 -28.55 47.86
N PRO A 385 -16.53 -28.73 47.50
CA PRO A 385 -17.13 -28.04 46.37
C PRO A 385 -18.07 -26.88 46.74
N GLY A 386 -18.35 -26.00 45.76
CA GLY A 386 -19.71 -25.50 45.52
C GLY A 386 -19.90 -23.98 45.34
N PHE A 387 -20.88 -23.66 44.48
CA PHE A 387 -21.63 -22.40 44.35
C PHE A 387 -20.81 -21.15 43.93
N GLY A 388 -21.17 -20.36 42.92
CA GLY A 388 -22.43 -20.25 42.19
C GLY A 388 -23.24 -19.04 42.67
N VAL A 389 -22.89 -17.83 42.19
CA VAL A 389 -23.65 -16.59 42.42
C VAL A 389 -23.73 -15.76 41.13
N LEU A 390 -24.97 -15.55 40.65
CA LEU A 390 -25.31 -14.53 39.66
C LEU A 390 -25.34 -13.15 40.31
N SER A 391 -24.77 -12.14 39.65
CA SER A 391 -24.99 -10.72 39.98
C SER A 391 -25.51 -9.98 38.77
N ALA A 392 -26.81 -9.67 38.77
CA ALA A 392 -27.43 -8.80 37.77
C ALA A 392 -27.13 -7.33 38.09
N LEU A 393 -26.84 -6.54 37.06
CA LEU A 393 -26.66 -5.09 37.17
C LEU A 393 -27.85 -4.39 36.48
N ALA A 394 -28.71 -3.78 37.29
CA ALA A 394 -29.91 -3.09 36.81
C ALA A 394 -29.64 -1.59 36.59
N ALA A 395 -30.11 -1.06 35.46
CA ALA A 395 -30.02 0.36 35.14
C ALA A 395 -31.23 1.16 35.66
N VAL A 396 -30.98 2.29 36.35
CA VAL A 396 -31.77 3.54 36.47
C VAL A 396 -30.80 4.59 37.03
N GLY A 397 -30.72 5.86 36.63
CA GLY A 397 -31.42 6.60 35.57
C GLY A 397 -31.52 8.11 35.89
N VAL A 398 -31.29 8.97 34.89
CA VAL A 398 -31.73 10.39 34.77
C VAL A 398 -31.31 11.40 35.85
N GLY A 399 -30.57 12.44 35.44
CA GLY A 399 -30.32 13.66 36.23
C GLY A 399 -29.97 14.87 35.35
N LEU A 400 -30.99 15.59 34.89
CA LEU A 400 -30.87 16.76 33.99
C LEU A 400 -30.47 18.06 34.70
N TRP A 401 -29.99 19.01 33.89
CA TRP A 401 -30.10 20.49 34.03
C TRP A 401 -28.97 21.26 34.75
N GLY A 402 -28.48 22.33 34.11
CA GLY A 402 -27.42 23.19 34.69
C GLY A 402 -26.83 24.31 33.83
N SER A 403 -27.56 24.89 32.87
CA SER A 403 -27.02 25.97 32.03
C SER A 403 -26.71 27.26 32.80
N ARG A 404 -25.50 27.85 32.62
CA ARG A 404 -25.26 29.30 32.89
C ARG A 404 -24.14 29.89 32.01
N ARG A 405 -24.49 30.90 31.23
CA ARG A 405 -23.56 31.84 30.54
C ARG A 405 -23.29 33.08 31.41
N ARG A 406 -22.30 33.86 30.95
CA ARG A 406 -21.78 35.18 31.38
C ARG A 406 -20.51 35.09 32.23
N ALA A 407 -19.53 35.97 32.04
CA ALA A 407 -19.48 37.17 31.19
C ALA A 407 -18.43 37.05 30.07
#